data_AF-Q9VXT8-F1
#
_entry.id   AF-Q9VXT8-F1
#
_cell.length_a   1.000
_cell.length_b   1.000
_cell.length_c   1.000
_cell.angle_alpha   90.00
_cell.angle_beta   90.00
_cell.angle_gamma   90.00
#
_symmetry.space_group_name_H-M   'P 1'
#
loop_
_entity.id
_entity.type
_entity.pdbx_description
1 polymer ?
#
loop_
_entity_poly.entity_id
_entity_poly.type
_entity_poly.pdbx_seq_one_letter_code
_entity_poly.pdbx_strand_id
1 'polypeptide(L)'
;MIKMDPKSHQKLFKEMAEVVSNSSDDGEKLLTKNSSNTIEKSEEVCKERPEAVEQMRIDVNNSLEDTNMNAVESEAQKNIAGLDEDLIMEDFGVEVVPFHDPWSKLLIKHPVRNKRCGHIYDRETVLMIIKDNIGILCPVRDCPNLSDIKLEHLVKDPDVEQELQKRKSDKIQNETSSDED
;
A
#
# COMPACT_ATOMS: atom_id res chain seq x y z
N MET A 1 39.70 23.48 -4.22
CA MET A 1 38.52 24.37 -4.26
C MET A 1 38.43 24.97 -5.66
N ILE A 2 37.68 24.32 -6.56
CA ILE A 2 37.60 24.73 -7.97
C ILE A 2 36.64 25.91 -8.04
N LYS A 3 37.17 27.13 -8.19
CA LYS A 3 36.38 28.32 -8.45
C LYS A 3 35.99 28.30 -9.92
N MET A 4 34.75 27.91 -10.23
CA MET A 4 34.22 28.03 -11.59
C MET A 4 33.73 29.45 -11.82
N ASP A 5 34.08 30.01 -12.97
CA ASP A 5 33.75 31.38 -13.36
C ASP A 5 32.23 31.59 -13.52
N PRO A 6 31.68 32.73 -13.03
CA PRO A 6 30.25 33.03 -13.10
C PRO A 6 29.73 33.17 -14.54
N LYS A 7 30.61 33.39 -15.52
CA LYS A 7 30.27 33.41 -16.95
C LYS A 7 30.02 32.02 -17.53
N SER A 8 30.62 30.98 -16.95
CA SER A 8 30.42 29.59 -17.38
C SER A 8 29.04 29.06 -16.95
N HIS A 9 28.58 29.51 -15.78
CA HIS A 9 27.25 29.16 -15.27
C HIS A 9 26.13 29.75 -16.14
N GLN A 10 26.26 31.01 -16.57
CA GLN A 10 25.27 31.63 -17.46
C GLN A 10 25.22 30.97 -18.85
N LYS A 11 26.36 30.43 -19.34
CA LYS A 11 26.40 29.70 -20.61
C LYS A 11 25.64 28.37 -20.52
N LEU A 12 25.84 27.61 -19.44
CA LEU A 12 25.12 26.37 -19.15
C LEU A 12 23.61 26.59 -19.03
N PHE A 13 23.18 27.64 -18.30
CA PHE A 13 21.76 27.97 -18.18
C PHE A 13 21.12 28.40 -19.51
N LYS A 14 21.88 29.07 -20.39
CA LYS A 14 21.40 29.46 -21.72
C LYS A 14 21.28 28.28 -22.68
N GLU A 15 22.24 27.35 -22.65
CA GLU A 15 22.18 26.08 -23.41
C GLU A 15 20.98 25.22 -22.98
N MET A 16 20.71 25.15 -21.67
CA MET A 16 19.55 24.39 -21.16
C MET A 16 18.21 25.02 -21.54
N ALA A 17 18.13 26.35 -21.65
CA ALA A 17 16.91 27.06 -22.07
C ALA A 17 16.65 26.93 -23.58
N GLU A 18 17.69 26.86 -24.41
CA GLU A 18 17.56 26.64 -25.87
C GLU A 18 17.11 25.20 -26.20
N VAL A 19 17.49 24.20 -25.38
CA VAL A 19 17.01 22.81 -25.55
C VAL A 19 15.51 22.67 -25.21
N VAL A 20 15.01 23.43 -24.24
CA VAL A 20 13.60 23.36 -23.80
C VAL A 20 12.67 24.18 -24.71
N SER A 21 13.20 25.14 -25.47
CA SER A 21 12.40 25.99 -26.35
C SER A 21 12.21 25.42 -27.76
N ASN A 22 12.96 24.37 -28.13
CA ASN A 22 12.92 23.74 -29.45
C ASN A 22 12.03 22.48 -29.52
N SER A 23 11.16 22.25 -28.54
CA SER A 23 10.23 21.10 -28.51
C SER A 23 8.76 21.46 -28.65
N SER A 24 8.45 22.72 -28.94
CA SER A 24 7.12 23.18 -29.32
C SER A 24 7.15 23.60 -30.79
N ASP A 25 6.15 23.15 -31.55
CA ASP A 25 5.84 23.59 -32.92
C ASP A 25 6.51 22.81 -34.06
N ASP A 26 6.36 21.48 -34.06
CA ASP A 26 6.34 20.71 -35.30
C ASP A 26 5.12 19.77 -35.34
N GLY A 27 4.18 20.13 -36.21
CA GLY A 27 3.62 19.16 -37.13
C GLY A 27 2.47 18.30 -36.61
N GLU A 28 1.28 18.90 -36.58
CA GLU A 28 0.12 18.25 -37.22
C GLU A 28 0.58 17.52 -38.50
N LYS A 29 0.11 16.28 -38.70
CA LYS A 29 0.29 15.42 -39.90
C LYS A 29 1.52 14.50 -39.87
N LEU A 30 1.39 13.36 -39.17
CA LEU A 30 1.87 12.02 -39.56
C LEU A 30 1.79 11.08 -38.34
N LEU A 31 0.68 10.37 -38.18
CA LEU A 31 0.56 9.04 -37.54
C LEU A 31 -0.92 8.59 -37.63
N THR A 32 -1.52 8.78 -38.80
CA THR A 32 -2.65 7.98 -39.26
C THR A 32 -2.11 7.12 -40.39
N LYS A 33 -2.34 5.80 -40.31
CA LYS A 33 -1.82 4.71 -41.15
C LYS A 33 -0.59 4.05 -40.52
N ASN A 34 -0.71 2.74 -40.32
CA ASN A 34 0.35 1.75 -40.06
C ASN A 34 0.55 1.29 -38.60
N SER A 35 -0.52 1.03 -37.84
CA SER A 35 -0.50 -0.01 -36.78
C SER A 35 -1.85 -0.74 -36.61
N SER A 36 -2.75 -0.67 -37.59
CA SER A 36 -4.00 -1.43 -37.65
C SER A 36 -3.80 -2.91 -38.04
N ASN A 37 -2.67 -3.50 -37.68
CA ASN A 37 -2.35 -4.90 -37.97
C ASN A 37 -1.63 -5.48 -36.75
N THR A 38 -2.38 -5.93 -35.72
CA THR A 38 -2.01 -7.02 -34.78
C THR A 38 -2.97 -7.20 -33.60
N ILE A 39 -3.93 -6.30 -33.35
CA ILE A 39 -4.86 -6.41 -32.20
C ILE A 39 -5.99 -7.44 -32.45
N GLU A 40 -6.18 -7.94 -33.67
CA GLU A 40 -7.16 -9.00 -34.00
C GLU A 40 -6.57 -10.42 -34.02
N LYS A 41 -5.46 -10.67 -33.30
CA LYS A 41 -4.86 -12.03 -33.23
C LYS A 41 -4.44 -12.51 -31.85
N SER A 42 -4.82 -11.80 -30.78
CA SER A 42 -4.59 -12.24 -29.39
C SER A 42 -5.87 -12.59 -28.62
N GLU A 43 -7.04 -12.58 -29.25
CA GLU A 43 -8.32 -13.01 -28.66
C GLU A 43 -8.63 -14.51 -28.84
N GLU A 44 -7.73 -15.26 -29.51
CA GLU A 44 -7.89 -16.71 -29.77
C GLU A 44 -7.03 -17.62 -28.89
N VAL A 45 -6.21 -17.08 -27.98
CA VAL A 45 -5.34 -17.88 -27.08
C VAL A 45 -5.93 -18.10 -25.68
N CYS A 46 -7.08 -17.47 -25.36
CA CYS A 46 -7.81 -17.67 -24.10
C CYS A 46 -9.05 -18.57 -24.25
N LYS A 47 -9.03 -19.54 -25.19
CA LYS A 47 -10.16 -20.45 -25.47
C LYS A 47 -9.95 -21.92 -25.12
N GLU A 48 -8.85 -22.29 -24.48
CA GLU A 48 -8.62 -23.68 -24.04
C GLU A 48 -8.24 -23.72 -22.56
N ARG A 49 -9.23 -23.58 -21.68
CA ARG A 49 -9.09 -24.03 -20.28
C ARG A 49 -9.58 -25.48 -20.23
N PRO A 50 -8.70 -26.46 -19.96
CA PRO A 50 -9.13 -27.86 -19.88
C PRO A 50 -10.12 -28.04 -18.72
N GLU A 51 -11.19 -28.78 -19.00
CA GLU A 51 -12.30 -29.12 -18.09
C GLU A 51 -11.86 -29.82 -16.78
N ALA A 52 -10.57 -30.16 -16.66
CA ALA A 52 -9.96 -30.78 -15.48
C ALA A 52 -9.75 -29.83 -14.27
N VAL A 53 -10.01 -28.51 -14.40
CA VAL A 53 -9.81 -27.52 -13.30
C VAL A 53 -11.13 -27.12 -12.62
N GLU A 54 -12.29 -27.56 -13.11
CA GLU A 54 -13.61 -27.21 -12.52
C GLU A 54 -14.15 -28.22 -11.49
N GLN A 55 -13.42 -29.30 -11.19
CA GLN A 55 -13.92 -30.39 -10.33
C GLN A 55 -13.49 -30.31 -8.86
N MET A 56 -13.16 -29.13 -8.32
CA MET A 56 -12.92 -28.95 -6.88
C MET A 56 -13.79 -27.83 -6.32
N ARG A 57 -15.10 -28.10 -6.27
CA ARG A 57 -16.04 -27.34 -5.45
C ARG A 57 -16.01 -27.98 -4.06
N ILE A 58 -15.51 -27.24 -3.07
CA ILE A 58 -15.61 -27.63 -1.66
C ILE A 58 -16.97 -27.13 -1.19
N ASP A 59 -17.93 -28.05 -1.04
CA ASP A 59 -19.19 -27.79 -0.35
C ASP A 59 -18.91 -27.71 1.16
N VAL A 60 -18.87 -26.50 1.71
CA VAL A 60 -18.83 -26.27 3.16
C VAL A 60 -20.27 -26.04 3.64
N ASN A 61 -21.07 -27.10 3.70
CA ASN A 61 -22.36 -27.09 4.37
C ASN A 61 -22.78 -28.50 4.78
N ASN A 62 -23.25 -28.67 6.02
CA ASN A 62 -23.51 -29.92 6.75
C ASN A 62 -22.23 -30.65 7.17
N SER A 63 -21.87 -30.71 8.44
CA SER A 63 -22.71 -31.21 9.51
C SER A 63 -22.53 -30.36 10.77
N LEU A 64 -23.53 -29.53 11.06
CA LEU A 64 -23.74 -29.04 12.42
C LEU A 64 -24.40 -30.20 13.18
N GLU A 65 -23.58 -31.20 13.54
CA GLU A 65 -24.00 -32.26 14.46
C GLU A 65 -23.55 -31.84 15.85
N ASP A 66 -24.55 -31.35 16.59
CA ASP A 66 -24.50 -30.99 17.99
C ASP A 66 -23.91 -32.12 18.83
N THR A 67 -22.61 -32.03 19.12
CA THR A 67 -22.00 -32.74 20.25
C THR A 67 -21.64 -31.72 21.31
N ASN A 68 -22.56 -31.65 22.26
CA ASN A 68 -22.39 -31.18 23.63
C ASN A 68 -20.95 -31.38 24.16
N MET A 69 -20.18 -30.28 24.23
CA MET A 69 -18.92 -30.21 24.97
C MET A 69 -19.09 -29.30 26.19
N ASN A 70 -20.15 -29.52 26.99
CA ASN A 70 -20.20 -29.10 28.38
C ASN A 70 -19.81 -30.29 29.26
N ALA A 71 -18.49 -30.52 29.43
CA ALA A 71 -17.88 -31.29 30.53
C ALA A 71 -16.40 -31.59 30.23
N VAL A 72 -15.56 -30.56 30.14
CA VAL A 72 -14.13 -30.68 30.49
C VAL A 72 -13.78 -29.48 31.37
N GLU A 73 -14.43 -29.47 32.53
CA GLU A 73 -13.89 -28.80 33.72
C GLU A 73 -12.77 -29.69 34.28
N SER A 74 -11.73 -29.07 34.84
CA SER A 74 -10.69 -29.74 35.64
C SER A 74 -9.85 -30.73 34.82
N GLU A 75 -8.75 -30.33 34.17
CA GLU A 75 -7.41 -30.42 34.78
C GLU A 75 -6.37 -29.70 33.87
N ALA A 76 -6.40 -28.36 33.80
CA ALA A 76 -5.30 -27.58 33.20
C ALA A 76 -4.81 -26.43 34.10
N GLN A 77 -5.40 -26.25 35.28
CA GLN A 77 -5.05 -25.20 36.25
C GLN A 77 -3.81 -25.44 37.12
N LYS A 78 -3.00 -26.50 36.89
CA LYS A 78 -1.93 -26.85 37.86
C LYS A 78 -0.49 -26.44 37.51
N ASN A 79 -0.27 -25.67 36.43
CA ASN A 79 1.08 -25.18 36.06
C ASN A 79 1.21 -23.64 35.97
N ILE A 80 0.22 -22.87 36.46
CA ILE A 80 0.28 -21.39 36.48
C ILE A 80 0.31 -20.87 37.93
N ALA A 81 1.07 -21.55 38.80
CA ALA A 81 1.17 -21.22 40.23
C ALA A 81 2.55 -20.66 40.62
N GLY A 82 3.18 -19.88 39.73
CA GLY A 82 4.52 -19.31 39.97
C GLY A 82 4.91 -18.12 39.10
N LEU A 83 3.95 -17.43 38.49
CA LEU A 83 4.20 -16.18 37.76
C LEU A 83 3.23 -15.12 38.31
N ASP A 84 3.54 -14.64 39.51
CA ASP A 84 2.87 -13.54 40.21
C ASP A 84 3.93 -12.50 40.53
N GLU A 85 4.37 -11.72 39.54
CA GLU A 85 4.93 -10.35 39.68
C GLU A 85 4.76 -9.64 38.32
N ASP A 86 3.89 -8.63 38.29
CA ASP A 86 3.96 -7.42 37.46
C ASP A 86 3.77 -7.49 35.93
N LEU A 87 2.57 -7.87 35.48
CA LEU A 87 2.04 -7.39 34.19
C LEU A 87 1.02 -6.28 34.45
N ILE A 88 1.54 -5.09 34.75
CA ILE A 88 0.77 -3.84 34.78
C ILE A 88 0.50 -3.46 33.32
N MET A 89 -0.73 -3.69 32.88
CA MET A 89 -1.22 -3.18 31.60
C MET A 89 -1.51 -1.70 31.78
N GLU A 90 -0.55 -0.84 31.42
CA GLU A 90 -0.72 0.61 31.45
C GLU A 90 -1.89 1.03 30.55
N ASP A 91 -2.62 2.05 31.03
CA ASP A 91 -3.88 2.58 30.52
C ASP A 91 -4.00 2.56 28.99
N PHE A 92 -5.05 1.90 28.49
CA PHE A 92 -5.50 1.99 27.09
C PHE A 92 -6.06 3.39 26.82
N GLY A 93 -5.20 4.39 26.84
CA GLY A 93 -5.46 5.70 26.28
C GLY A 93 -5.59 5.56 24.78
N VAL A 94 -6.82 5.29 24.29
CA VAL A 94 -7.20 5.09 22.87
C VAL A 94 -6.03 4.52 22.07
N GLU A 95 -5.85 3.19 22.13
CA GLU A 95 -4.90 2.49 21.28
C GLU A 95 -5.23 2.81 19.81
N VAL A 96 -4.61 3.85 19.27
CA VAL A 96 -4.78 4.17 17.85
C VAL A 96 -3.95 3.13 17.12
N VAL A 97 -4.65 2.11 16.65
CA VAL A 97 -4.06 0.99 15.90
C VAL A 97 -3.05 1.55 14.90
N PRO A 98 -1.78 1.12 14.96
CA PRO A 98 -0.76 1.61 14.04
C PRO A 98 -1.23 1.41 12.61
N PHE A 99 -1.06 2.45 11.79
CA PHE A 99 -1.46 2.45 10.40
C PHE A 99 -0.62 1.42 9.63
N HIS A 100 -1.18 0.24 9.40
CA HIS A 100 -0.58 -0.80 8.57
C HIS A 100 -1.08 -0.66 7.13
N ASP A 101 -0.16 -0.77 6.18
CA ASP A 101 -0.48 -0.71 4.77
C ASP A 101 -1.25 -1.97 4.33
N PRO A 102 -2.44 -1.82 3.70
CA PRO A 102 -3.24 -2.94 3.22
C PRO A 102 -2.50 -3.92 2.29
N TRP A 103 -1.46 -3.46 1.58
CA TRP A 103 -0.66 -4.30 0.68
C TRP A 103 0.56 -4.92 1.38
N SER A 104 1.51 -4.10 1.85
CA SER A 104 2.77 -4.59 2.41
C SER A 104 2.63 -5.21 3.80
N LYS A 105 1.52 -4.92 4.52
CA LYS A 105 1.32 -5.26 5.94
C LYS A 105 2.39 -4.67 6.88
N LEU A 106 3.18 -3.73 6.37
CA LEU A 106 4.16 -2.96 7.14
C LEU A 106 3.54 -1.66 7.63
N LEU A 107 4.20 -1.01 8.59
CA LEU A 107 3.83 0.33 9.03
C LEU A 107 3.93 1.33 7.88
N ILE A 108 2.89 2.13 7.69
CA ILE A 108 2.87 3.21 6.70
C ILE A 108 3.91 4.27 7.08
N LYS A 109 4.79 4.61 6.13
CA LYS A 109 5.80 5.66 6.28
C LYS A 109 5.35 6.97 5.63
N HIS A 110 4.76 6.86 4.43
CA HIS A 110 4.34 8.00 3.61
C HIS A 110 2.85 7.85 3.25
N PRO A 111 1.93 8.34 4.09
CA PRO A 111 0.50 8.08 3.91
C PRO A 111 -0.06 8.81 2.69
N VAL A 112 -0.75 8.04 1.83
CA VAL A 112 -1.58 8.58 0.74
C VAL A 112 -2.99 8.01 0.82
N ARG A 113 -3.98 8.88 0.71
CA ARG A 113 -5.40 8.55 0.71
C ARG A 113 -5.93 8.48 -0.71
N ASN A 114 -6.67 7.41 -1.04
CA ASN A 114 -7.47 7.39 -2.26
C ASN A 114 -8.74 8.21 -2.05
N LYS A 115 -8.89 9.30 -2.81
CA LYS A 115 -10.06 10.19 -2.76
C LYS A 115 -11.40 9.51 -3.06
N ARG A 116 -11.41 8.35 -3.73
CA ARG A 116 -12.65 7.62 -4.09
C ARG A 116 -13.23 6.78 -2.96
N CYS A 117 -12.38 6.15 -2.14
CA CYS A 117 -12.82 5.27 -1.05
C CYS A 117 -12.38 5.70 0.35
N GLY A 118 -11.45 6.67 0.45
CA GLY A 118 -10.93 7.15 1.73
C GLY A 118 -9.87 6.24 2.38
N HIS A 119 -9.55 5.08 1.79
CA HIS A 119 -8.50 4.20 2.32
C HIS A 119 -7.10 4.80 2.16
N ILE A 120 -6.25 4.54 3.14
CA ILE A 120 -4.88 5.05 3.25
C ILE A 120 -3.90 3.92 2.94
N TYR A 121 -2.84 4.26 2.23
CA TYR A 121 -1.78 3.33 1.82
C TYR A 121 -0.41 3.93 2.06
N ASP A 122 0.61 3.08 2.06
CA ASP A 122 1.98 3.57 1.93
C ASP A 122 2.28 3.97 0.48
N ARG A 123 2.80 5.18 0.28
CA ARG A 123 3.07 5.77 -1.03
C ARG A 123 4.01 4.90 -1.87
N GLU A 124 5.08 4.36 -1.28
CA GLU A 124 6.07 3.59 -2.05
C GLU A 124 5.45 2.28 -2.53
N THR A 125 4.72 1.61 -1.63
CA THR A 125 4.03 0.36 -1.93
C THR A 125 2.97 0.53 -3.01
N VAL A 126 2.07 1.51 -2.86
CA VAL A 126 0.98 1.70 -3.83
C VAL A 126 1.50 2.09 -5.21
N LEU A 127 2.53 2.95 -5.28
CA LEU A 127 3.09 3.39 -6.56
C LEU A 127 3.78 2.26 -7.30
N MET A 128 4.46 1.36 -6.58
CA MET A 128 5.05 0.17 -7.17
C MET A 128 3.96 -0.75 -7.76
N ILE A 129 2.85 -0.90 -7.06
CA ILE A 129 1.74 -1.79 -7.44
C ILE A 129 0.98 -1.27 -8.66
N ILE A 130 0.65 0.03 -8.72
CA ILE A 130 -0.13 0.60 -9.83
C ILE A 130 0.72 0.98 -11.06
N LYS A 131 2.05 0.85 -10.98
CA LYS A 131 2.99 1.32 -12.00
C LYS A 131 2.71 0.77 -13.40
N ASP A 132 2.30 -0.50 -13.47
CA ASP A 132 2.07 -1.19 -14.74
C ASP A 132 0.64 -1.00 -15.26
N ASN A 133 -0.14 -0.09 -14.65
CA ASN A 133 -1.51 0.25 -15.02
C ASN A 133 -2.44 -0.97 -15.15
N ILE A 134 -2.14 -2.03 -14.41
CA ILE A 134 -3.03 -3.18 -14.25
C ILE A 134 -4.23 -2.67 -13.44
N GLY A 135 -5.45 -2.99 -13.86
CA GLY A 135 -6.70 -2.54 -13.23
C GLY A 135 -6.83 -3.05 -11.80
N ILE A 136 -6.13 -2.41 -10.87
CA ILE A 136 -6.00 -2.83 -9.48
C ILE A 136 -7.07 -2.13 -8.66
N LEU A 137 -7.93 -2.94 -8.06
CA LEU A 137 -8.98 -2.50 -7.16
C LEU A 137 -8.45 -2.21 -5.76
N CYS A 138 -9.30 -1.58 -4.94
CA CYS A 138 -9.02 -1.40 -3.53
C CYS A 138 -8.87 -2.76 -2.81
N PRO A 139 -7.75 -3.01 -2.10
CA PRO A 139 -7.51 -4.28 -1.42
C PRO A 139 -8.30 -4.43 -0.11
N VAL A 140 -8.93 -3.36 0.38
CA VAL A 140 -9.72 -3.40 1.61
C VAL A 140 -11.02 -4.16 1.34
N ARG A 141 -11.32 -5.16 2.17
CA ARG A 141 -12.52 -5.99 2.04
C ARG A 141 -13.77 -5.12 2.06
N ASP A 142 -14.73 -5.49 1.21
CA ASP A 142 -16.03 -4.83 1.09
C ASP A 142 -15.95 -3.33 0.79
N CYS A 143 -14.86 -2.87 0.17
CA CYS A 143 -14.74 -1.50 -0.30
C CYS A 143 -15.77 -1.23 -1.42
N PRO A 144 -16.63 -0.19 -1.30
CA PRO A 144 -17.64 0.11 -2.30
C PRO A 144 -17.05 0.72 -3.60
N ASN A 145 -15.78 1.13 -3.59
CA ASN A 145 -15.11 1.64 -4.78
C ASN A 145 -14.65 0.49 -5.67
N LEU A 146 -15.43 0.23 -6.72
CA LEU A 146 -15.14 -0.74 -7.78
C LEU A 146 -14.30 -0.16 -8.92
N SER A 147 -13.85 1.09 -8.82
CA SER A 147 -12.95 1.70 -9.81
C SER A 147 -11.50 1.41 -9.50
N ASP A 148 -10.71 1.18 -10.56
CA ASP A 148 -9.25 1.03 -10.47
C ASP A 148 -8.60 2.20 -9.72
N ILE A 149 -7.60 1.87 -8.90
CA ILE A 149 -6.75 2.87 -8.25
C ILE A 149 -5.87 3.48 -9.33
N LYS A 150 -5.97 4.80 -9.46
CA LYS A 150 -5.14 5.60 -10.38
C LYS A 150 -4.32 6.59 -9.56
N LEU A 151 -3.16 6.96 -10.11
CA LEU A 151 -2.25 7.92 -9.49
C LEU A 151 -2.95 9.26 -9.17
N GLU A 152 -3.84 9.73 -10.04
CA GLU A 152 -4.63 10.96 -9.88
C GLU A 152 -5.58 10.95 -8.68
N HIS A 153 -5.98 9.76 -8.19
CA HIS A 153 -6.87 9.62 -7.04
C HIS A 153 -6.12 9.59 -5.71
N LEU A 154 -4.79 9.39 -5.72
CA LEU A 154 -3.97 9.28 -4.53
C LEU A 154 -3.46 10.64 -4.10
N VAL A 155 -3.81 11.06 -2.89
CA VAL A 155 -3.40 12.35 -2.33
C VAL A 155 -2.76 12.15 -0.97
N LYS A 156 -1.66 12.88 -0.75
CA LYS A 156 -0.94 12.89 0.52
C LYS A 156 -1.90 13.26 1.66
N ASP A 157 -1.86 12.50 2.76
CA ASP A 157 -2.70 12.74 3.92
C ASP A 157 -1.88 13.44 5.03
N PRO A 158 -2.05 14.77 5.21
CA PRO A 158 -1.25 15.51 6.19
C PRO A 158 -1.61 15.16 7.63
N ASP A 159 -2.87 14.81 7.91
CA ASP A 159 -3.34 14.52 9.27
C ASP A 159 -2.72 13.19 9.76
N VAL A 160 -2.72 12.18 8.90
CA VAL A 160 -2.09 10.88 9.20
C VAL A 160 -0.58 11.01 9.26
N GLU A 161 0.03 11.82 8.39
CA GLU A 161 1.48 12.06 8.43
C GLU A 161 1.89 12.74 9.74
N GLN A 162 1.14 13.74 10.20
CA GLN A 162 1.38 14.42 11.46
C GLN A 162 1.24 13.47 12.65
N GLU A 163 0.23 12.61 12.64
CA GLU A 163 0.04 11.61 13.71
C GLU A 163 1.18 10.58 13.73
N LEU A 164 1.62 10.12 12.57
CA LEU A 164 2.78 9.21 12.45
C LEU A 164 4.08 9.88 12.94
N GLN A 165 4.25 11.18 12.70
CA GLN A 165 5.41 11.93 13.19
C GLN A 165 5.38 12.07 14.72
N LYS A 166 4.23 12.42 15.29
CA LYS A 166 4.05 12.54 16.74
C LYS A 166 4.44 11.24 17.47
N ARG A 167 3.92 10.10 17.00
CA ARG A 167 4.26 8.79 17.60
C ARG A 167 5.74 8.43 17.52
N LYS A 168 6.42 8.81 16.43
CA LYS A 168 7.87 8.60 16.30
C LYS A 168 8.63 9.42 17.35
N SER A 169 8.21 10.66 17.61
CA SER A 169 8.81 11.51 18.63
C SER A 169 8.56 10.99 20.04
N ASP A 170 7.34 10.54 20.34
CA ASP A 170 6.99 10.00 21.67
C ASP A 170 7.78 8.72 21.99
N LYS A 171 7.97 7.84 21.00
CA LYS A 171 8.79 6.63 21.17
C LYS A 171 10.26 6.93 21.45
N ILE A 172 10.82 7.94 20.79
CA ILE A 172 12.22 8.35 21.04
C ILE A 172 12.38 8.88 22.47
N GLN A 173 11.42 9.65 22.99
CA GLN A 173 11.50 10.19 24.35
C GLN A 173 11.48 9.10 25.42
N ASN A 174 10.65 8.07 25.24
CA ASN A 174 10.57 6.95 26.18
C ASN A 174 11.83 6.09 26.19
N GLU A 175 12.45 5.84 25.03
CA GLU A 175 13.71 5.08 24.94
C GLU A 175 14.90 5.84 25.55
N THR A 176 14.92 7.18 25.49
CA THR A 176 16.00 7.98 26.08
C THR A 176 15.91 8.13 27.60
N SER A 177 14.78 7.80 28.23
CA SER A 177 14.57 7.96 29.68
C SER A 177 14.95 6.72 30.50
N SER A 178 15.22 5.57 29.87
CA SER A 178 15.42 4.30 30.56
C SER A 178 16.88 3.94 30.88
N ASP A 179 17.84 4.76 30.46
CA ASP A 179 19.29 4.44 30.56
C ASP A 179 20.04 5.21 31.68
N GLU A 180 19.31 5.87 32.60
CA GLU A 180 19.89 6.57 33.75
C GLU A 180 19.29 6.07 35.08
N ASP A 181 19.74 4.90 35.57
CA ASP A 181 19.70 4.49 36.99
C ASP A 181 20.76 3.43 37.31
#